data_AF-W1F7F3-F1
#
_entry.id   AF-W1F7F3-F1
#
_cell.length_a   1.000
_cell.length_b   1.000
_cell.length_c   1.000
_cell.angle_alpha   90.00
_cell.angle_beta   90.00
_cell.angle_gamma   90.00
#
_symmetry.space_group_name_H-M   'P 1'
#
loop_
_entity.id
_entity.type
_entity.pdbx_description
1 polymer ?
#
loop_
_entity_poly.entity_id
_entity_poly.type
_entity_poly.pdbx_seq_one_letter_code
_entity_poly.pdbx_strand_id
1 'polypeptide(L)'
;MNVKLTSCDDQTIRERVQAAGVVGAGGAGFPTHIKLQARVDTFLVNAAECEPMLKVDQQLMAQQASRLLRGVHYAMKATGASSGIIALKEKYQRAINALTPLLPPDIRLHILPDVYPAGDEVLTIWMATGRRVPPAALPVSVGVVVNNVQTVLNITRAVEQQYPVTRRTLTVNGAVAKPITVTVPIGMSLREVLALAGGATVDAPGFINGGPMMGSLITSLDTPVSKTTGGLLVLPNSHSLIQRRLQNDRSVLAVAKTVCEQCRLCTDLCPRHLIGHELAPHLLVRAVNYQQLATPQLLLTALTCSECNVCASVACPVGISPMRINRLLKQELRAQNLRYEGALNPADPMANYRLIPVKRLVTRLGLTPWYQDAPLSEQVPQPEKVTLLLRQHIGASAIACVQKGDRVVHGQCVGQIPHGTLGAPIHASIDGMVSDVTEKRDYACERLTMSKAVGILELSSIAKGMETGDAMLKSANVELLVSKTLCPGKFLLMLGGDVGAAQQAINSGASLAGEMLVDSLVLPNIHPSLLSAISGLNHVEQHRAVGVVETWSVAACIDAADCAVKAANVILVRVHMAFGIGGKCYMVVAGDISDVNNAVSVASERAGEKGLLVYRSVIARPHEAMWRQMVEG
;
A
#
# COMPACT_ATOMS: atom_id res chain seq x y z
N MET A 1 -7.27 -40.00 17.71
CA MET A 1 -6.06 -39.96 18.58
C MET A 1 -5.90 -38.53 19.09
N ASN A 2 -5.57 -38.31 20.36
CA ASN A 2 -5.43 -36.95 20.89
C ASN A 2 -4.12 -36.32 20.41
N VAL A 3 -4.20 -35.12 19.84
CA VAL A 3 -3.01 -34.40 19.36
C VAL A 3 -2.28 -33.82 20.57
N LYS A 4 -1.06 -34.30 20.85
CA LYS A 4 -0.33 -33.93 22.07
C LYS A 4 0.10 -32.46 22.05
N LEU A 5 -0.45 -31.67 22.97
CA LEU A 5 -0.12 -30.26 23.19
C LEU A 5 0.96 -30.11 24.28
N THR A 6 1.76 -29.05 24.18
CA THR A 6 2.60 -28.56 25.28
C THR A 6 1.72 -27.86 26.33
N SER A 7 1.96 -28.12 27.62
CA SER A 7 1.25 -27.40 28.67
C SER A 7 1.71 -25.94 28.76
N CYS A 8 0.77 -25.03 28.56
CA CYS A 8 0.93 -23.57 28.68
C CYS A 8 -0.46 -22.95 28.91
N ASP A 9 -0.54 -21.85 29.66
CA ASP A 9 -1.77 -21.08 29.85
C ASP A 9 -2.05 -20.12 28.67
N ASP A 10 -3.19 -19.43 28.72
CA ASP A 10 -3.62 -18.52 27.66
C ASP A 10 -2.71 -17.29 27.53
N GLN A 11 -2.11 -16.84 28.65
CA GLN A 11 -1.19 -15.71 28.71
C GLN A 11 0.18 -16.05 28.09
N THR A 12 0.77 -17.18 28.49
CA THR A 12 2.02 -17.72 27.93
C THR A 12 1.91 -17.90 26.41
N ILE A 13 0.74 -18.32 25.91
CA ILE A 13 0.48 -18.43 24.46
C ILE A 13 0.53 -17.05 23.80
N ARG A 14 -0.16 -16.05 24.34
CA ARG A 14 -0.14 -14.67 23.81
C ARG A 14 1.26 -14.08 23.81
N GLU A 15 2.01 -14.23 24.90
CA GLU A 15 3.37 -13.73 25.06
C GLU A 15 4.35 -14.38 24.08
N ARG A 16 4.33 -15.71 23.92
CA ARG A 16 5.17 -16.41 22.93
C ARG A 16 4.83 -16.00 21.50
N VAL A 17 3.53 -15.83 21.18
CA VAL A 17 3.06 -15.37 19.86
C VAL A 17 3.45 -13.91 19.60
N GLN A 18 3.50 -13.06 20.63
CA GLN A 18 4.00 -11.69 20.56
C GLN A 18 5.51 -11.66 20.36
N ALA A 19 6.28 -12.36 21.19
CA ALA A 19 7.74 -12.43 21.15
C ALA A 19 8.24 -12.98 19.81
N ALA A 20 7.63 -14.06 19.30
CA ALA A 20 7.95 -14.61 17.97
C ALA A 20 7.58 -13.68 16.80
N GLY A 21 6.88 -12.57 17.05
CA GLY A 21 6.53 -11.56 16.05
C GLY A 21 5.44 -12.03 15.07
N VAL A 22 4.51 -12.87 15.50
CA VAL A 22 3.47 -13.46 14.63
C VAL A 22 2.43 -12.41 14.23
N VAL A 23 2.11 -12.38 12.93
CA VAL A 23 1.12 -11.46 12.31
C VAL A 23 0.18 -12.21 11.37
N GLY A 24 -0.96 -11.59 11.07
CA GLY A 24 -1.95 -12.08 10.11
C GLY A 24 -1.40 -12.21 8.68
N ALA A 25 -0.83 -13.38 8.37
CA ALA A 25 -0.10 -13.67 7.13
C ALA A 25 -0.95 -13.75 5.86
N GLY A 26 -2.29 -13.68 5.98
CA GLY A 26 -3.23 -13.69 4.84
C GLY A 26 -3.63 -12.30 4.31
N GLY A 27 -2.93 -11.23 4.69
CA GLY A 27 -3.31 -9.86 4.31
C GLY A 27 -2.44 -8.79 4.98
N ALA A 28 -3.07 -7.75 5.52
CA ALA A 28 -2.40 -6.55 6.06
C ALA A 28 -1.57 -6.76 7.35
N GLY A 29 -1.28 -8.00 7.76
CA GLY A 29 -0.34 -8.27 8.84
C GLY A 29 -0.80 -7.80 10.23
N PHE A 30 -2.08 -7.85 10.56
CA PHE A 30 -2.54 -7.48 11.91
C PHE A 30 -1.85 -8.35 12.99
N PRO A 31 -1.31 -7.78 14.09
CA PRO A 31 -0.60 -8.55 15.13
C PRO A 31 -1.43 -9.67 15.75
N THR A 32 -0.92 -10.89 15.72
CA THR A 32 -1.73 -12.08 16.06
C THR A 32 -2.01 -12.20 17.55
N HIS A 33 -1.07 -11.82 18.42
CA HIS A 33 -1.28 -11.86 19.87
C HIS A 33 -2.47 -10.99 20.33
N ILE A 34 -2.73 -9.86 19.67
CA ILE A 34 -3.93 -9.03 19.92
C ILE A 34 -5.21 -9.75 19.46
N LYS A 35 -5.20 -10.42 18.31
CA LYS A 35 -6.32 -11.29 17.91
C LYS A 35 -6.57 -12.45 18.89
N LEU A 36 -5.54 -12.87 19.64
CA LEU A 36 -5.64 -13.90 20.69
C LEU A 36 -5.99 -13.36 22.09
N GLN A 37 -6.11 -12.04 22.28
CA GLN A 37 -6.67 -11.43 23.50
C GLN A 37 -8.19 -11.39 23.50
N ALA A 38 -8.82 -11.42 22.33
CA ALA A 38 -10.28 -11.40 22.19
C ALA A 38 -10.92 -12.66 22.80
N ARG A 39 -11.95 -12.47 23.63
CA ARG A 39 -12.81 -13.55 24.10
C ARG A 39 -13.93 -13.81 23.09
N VAL A 40 -14.01 -15.04 22.59
CA VAL A 40 -14.96 -15.47 21.54
C VAL A 40 -15.29 -16.95 21.73
N ASP A 41 -16.47 -17.39 21.26
CA ASP A 41 -16.87 -18.80 21.31
C ASP A 41 -16.28 -19.63 20.16
N THR A 42 -16.03 -19.01 18.99
CA THR A 42 -15.58 -19.70 17.77
C THR A 42 -14.21 -19.18 17.30
N PHE A 43 -13.26 -20.09 17.07
CA PHE A 43 -12.02 -19.80 16.34
C PHE A 43 -12.08 -20.34 14.91
N LEU A 44 -11.92 -19.46 13.92
CA LEU A 44 -12.07 -19.77 12.50
C LEU A 44 -10.72 -19.69 11.76
N VAL A 45 -10.26 -20.81 11.22
CA VAL A 45 -9.18 -20.82 10.23
C VAL A 45 -9.77 -20.54 8.86
N ASN A 46 -9.46 -19.37 8.30
CA ASN A 46 -9.67 -19.10 6.89
C ASN A 46 -8.56 -19.78 6.09
N ALA A 47 -8.91 -20.92 5.50
CA ALA A 47 -8.08 -21.72 4.61
C ALA A 47 -8.62 -21.71 3.16
N ALA A 48 -9.53 -20.79 2.85
CA ALA A 48 -10.10 -20.61 1.52
C ALA A 48 -9.24 -19.63 0.71
N GLU A 49 -8.03 -20.06 0.34
CA GLU A 49 -7.07 -19.28 -0.45
C GLU A 49 -7.78 -18.63 -1.65
N CYS A 50 -7.91 -17.29 -1.55
CA CYS A 50 -8.93 -16.56 -2.28
C CYS A 50 -8.38 -16.01 -3.61
N GLU A 51 -7.13 -15.56 -3.59
CA GLU A 51 -6.40 -15.18 -4.80
C GLU A 51 -6.22 -16.37 -5.75
N PRO A 52 -6.60 -16.24 -7.04
CA PRO A 52 -6.18 -17.17 -8.07
C PRO A 52 -4.65 -17.23 -8.18
N MET A 53 -4.12 -18.25 -8.87
CA MET A 53 -2.68 -18.50 -9.09
C MET A 53 -1.87 -18.92 -7.85
N LEU A 54 -2.24 -18.48 -6.64
CA LEU A 54 -1.60 -18.90 -5.39
C LEU A 54 -2.03 -20.33 -5.00
N LYS A 55 -1.13 -21.06 -4.31
CA LYS A 55 -1.27 -22.49 -3.97
C LYS A 55 -0.76 -22.83 -2.56
N VAL A 56 -0.55 -21.84 -1.69
CA VAL A 56 0.23 -22.01 -0.46
C VAL A 56 -0.55 -22.78 0.61
N ASP A 57 -1.73 -22.27 1.01
CA ASP A 57 -2.41 -22.74 2.21
C ASP A 57 -2.90 -24.19 2.07
N GLN A 58 -3.41 -24.54 0.88
CA GLN A 58 -3.86 -25.90 0.57
C GLN A 58 -2.73 -26.95 0.66
N GLN A 59 -1.49 -26.57 0.32
CA GLN A 59 -0.33 -27.47 0.37
C GLN A 59 0.24 -27.57 1.79
N LEU A 60 0.29 -26.44 2.52
CA LEU A 60 0.70 -26.44 3.93
C LEU A 60 -0.28 -27.20 4.82
N MET A 61 -1.58 -27.12 4.57
CA MET A 61 -2.56 -27.99 5.25
C MET A 61 -2.30 -29.47 4.99
N ALA A 62 -2.08 -29.86 3.73
CA ALA A 62 -1.85 -31.26 3.38
C ALA A 62 -0.54 -31.82 3.97
N GLN A 63 0.52 -31.03 4.05
CA GLN A 63 1.82 -31.46 4.61
C GLN A 63 1.88 -31.34 6.15
N GLN A 64 1.14 -30.40 6.76
CA GLN A 64 1.32 -30.01 8.17
C GLN A 64 0.03 -30.08 9.02
N ALA A 65 -0.97 -30.87 8.61
CA ALA A 65 -2.27 -31.03 9.27
C ALA A 65 -2.18 -31.16 10.81
N SER A 66 -1.30 -32.04 11.32
CA SER A 66 -1.06 -32.22 12.76
C SER A 66 -0.55 -30.96 13.47
N ARG A 67 0.31 -30.16 12.82
CA ARG A 67 0.81 -28.87 13.36
C ARG A 67 -0.29 -27.81 13.33
N LEU A 68 -1.14 -27.81 12.29
CA LEU A 68 -2.26 -26.88 12.16
C LEU A 68 -3.27 -27.07 13.30
N LEU A 69 -3.70 -28.31 13.55
CA LEU A 69 -4.69 -28.63 14.59
C LEU A 69 -4.22 -28.23 15.99
N ARG A 70 -2.94 -28.43 16.33
CA ARG A 70 -2.38 -27.90 17.59
C ARG A 70 -2.40 -26.37 17.66
N GLY A 71 -2.12 -25.69 16.55
CA GLY A 71 -2.23 -24.23 16.46
C GLY A 71 -3.66 -23.73 16.66
N VAL A 72 -4.66 -24.47 16.15
CA VAL A 72 -6.08 -24.20 16.41
C VAL A 72 -6.39 -24.37 17.89
N HIS A 73 -5.97 -25.47 18.53
CA HIS A 73 -6.16 -25.66 19.98
C HIS A 73 -5.47 -24.61 20.85
N TYR A 74 -4.22 -24.22 20.55
CA TYR A 74 -3.57 -23.13 21.28
C TYR A 74 -4.30 -21.80 21.11
N ALA A 75 -4.79 -21.51 19.89
CA ALA A 75 -5.53 -20.29 19.64
C ALA A 75 -6.91 -20.28 20.31
N MET A 76 -7.63 -21.42 20.27
CA MET A 76 -8.88 -21.62 21.01
C MET A 76 -8.68 -21.44 22.52
N LYS A 77 -7.62 -22.03 23.09
CA LYS A 77 -7.27 -21.83 24.50
C LYS A 77 -6.94 -20.36 24.80
N ALA A 78 -6.22 -19.68 23.91
CA ALA A 78 -5.89 -18.26 24.07
C ALA A 78 -7.14 -17.36 24.09
N THR A 79 -8.10 -17.60 23.20
CA THR A 79 -9.35 -16.83 23.10
C THR A 79 -10.47 -17.31 24.03
N GLY A 80 -10.36 -18.51 24.63
CA GLY A 80 -11.45 -19.16 25.34
C GLY A 80 -12.55 -19.72 24.44
N ALA A 81 -12.24 -20.03 23.17
CA ALA A 81 -13.21 -20.58 22.22
C ALA A 81 -13.47 -22.06 22.47
N SER A 82 -14.75 -22.44 22.44
CA SER A 82 -15.22 -23.83 22.60
C SER A 82 -15.40 -24.55 21.27
N SER A 83 -15.36 -23.84 20.14
CA SER A 83 -15.44 -24.43 18.80
C SER A 83 -14.33 -23.94 17.86
N GLY A 84 -13.66 -24.88 17.21
CA GLY A 84 -12.76 -24.63 16.10
C GLY A 84 -13.42 -24.95 14.76
N ILE A 85 -13.23 -24.10 13.76
CA ILE A 85 -13.67 -24.35 12.38
C ILE A 85 -12.50 -24.12 11.43
N ILE A 86 -12.23 -25.07 10.55
CA ILE A 86 -11.31 -24.89 9.41
C ILE A 86 -12.16 -24.78 8.15
N ALA A 87 -12.29 -23.57 7.60
CA ALA A 87 -13.06 -23.31 6.40
C ALA A 87 -12.16 -23.37 5.16
N LEU A 88 -12.33 -24.41 4.34
CA LEU A 88 -11.50 -24.71 3.17
C LEU A 88 -12.35 -25.12 1.97
N LYS A 89 -11.80 -24.98 0.76
CA LYS A 89 -12.55 -25.25 -0.48
C LYS A 89 -12.63 -26.75 -0.80
N GLU A 90 -13.77 -27.16 -1.34
CA GLU A 90 -14.09 -28.54 -1.76
C GLU A 90 -12.96 -29.23 -2.56
N LYS A 91 -12.32 -28.51 -3.48
CA LYS A 91 -11.25 -29.05 -4.33
C LYS A 91 -9.93 -29.35 -3.60
N TYR A 92 -9.76 -28.93 -2.34
CA TYR A 92 -8.53 -29.15 -1.58
C TYR A 92 -8.47 -30.57 -0.98
N GLN A 93 -8.78 -31.60 -1.76
CA GLN A 93 -8.96 -32.97 -1.28
C GLN A 93 -7.72 -33.53 -0.57
N ARG A 94 -6.50 -33.14 -0.98
CA ARG A 94 -5.26 -33.51 -0.27
C ARG A 94 -5.20 -32.96 1.16
N ALA A 95 -5.73 -31.77 1.40
CA ALA A 95 -5.84 -31.18 2.74
C ALA A 95 -6.98 -31.80 3.54
N ILE A 96 -8.14 -32.03 2.92
CA ILE A 96 -9.29 -32.71 3.54
C ILE A 96 -8.86 -34.10 4.04
N ASN A 97 -8.25 -34.91 3.16
CA ASN A 97 -7.80 -36.27 3.49
C ASN A 97 -6.72 -36.30 4.59
N ALA A 98 -5.89 -35.26 4.70
CA ALA A 98 -4.86 -35.15 5.75
C ALA A 98 -5.42 -34.65 7.09
N LEU A 99 -6.47 -33.82 7.08
CA LEU A 99 -7.08 -33.25 8.28
C LEU A 99 -8.13 -34.18 8.91
N THR A 100 -9.04 -34.73 8.11
CA THR A 100 -10.19 -35.54 8.58
C THR A 100 -9.83 -36.64 9.61
N PRO A 101 -8.83 -37.52 9.40
CA PRO A 101 -8.51 -38.57 10.38
C PRO A 101 -7.83 -38.06 11.66
N LEU A 102 -7.49 -36.77 11.74
CA LEU A 102 -6.86 -36.13 12.88
C LEU A 102 -7.82 -35.20 13.66
N LEU A 103 -9.06 -35.00 13.21
CA LEU A 103 -10.00 -34.07 13.83
C LEU A 103 -10.38 -34.49 15.26
N PRO A 104 -10.21 -33.62 16.26
CA PRO A 104 -10.81 -33.77 17.59
C PRO A 104 -12.29 -33.31 17.57
N PRO A 105 -13.11 -33.68 18.57
CA PRO A 105 -14.55 -33.37 18.59
C PRO A 105 -14.91 -31.87 18.59
N ASP A 106 -13.99 -31.02 19.04
CA ASP A 106 -14.16 -29.58 19.15
C ASP A 106 -13.74 -28.80 17.88
N ILE A 107 -13.09 -29.46 16.90
CA ILE A 107 -12.69 -28.84 15.62
C ILE A 107 -13.37 -29.54 14.44
N ARG A 108 -14.14 -28.78 13.65
CA ARG A 108 -14.76 -29.27 12.40
C ARG A 108 -14.15 -28.65 11.14
N LEU A 109 -14.19 -29.40 10.04
CA LEU A 109 -14.03 -28.81 8.71
C LEU A 109 -15.35 -28.17 8.27
N HIS A 110 -15.27 -27.05 7.56
CA HIS A 110 -16.38 -26.49 6.80
C HIS A 110 -15.97 -26.38 5.33
N ILE A 111 -16.72 -27.06 4.46
CA ILE A 111 -16.39 -27.19 3.04
C ILE A 111 -17.08 -26.08 2.26
N LEU A 112 -16.27 -25.20 1.67
CA LEU A 112 -16.71 -24.08 0.84
C LEU A 112 -16.69 -24.45 -0.65
N PRO A 113 -17.64 -23.94 -1.46
CA PRO A 113 -17.57 -24.07 -2.91
C PRO A 113 -16.40 -23.26 -3.50
N ASP A 114 -15.87 -23.65 -4.66
CA ASP A 114 -14.75 -22.96 -5.33
C ASP A 114 -15.18 -21.67 -6.04
N VAL A 115 -15.66 -20.71 -5.24
CA VAL A 115 -16.11 -19.38 -5.67
C VAL A 115 -15.26 -18.26 -5.06
N TYR A 116 -15.26 -17.11 -5.74
CA TYR A 116 -14.62 -15.88 -5.32
C TYR A 116 -15.68 -14.83 -4.93
N PRO A 117 -15.49 -14.08 -3.82
CA PRO A 117 -14.37 -14.12 -2.88
C PRO A 117 -14.73 -14.89 -1.58
N ALA A 118 -14.92 -16.21 -1.64
CA ALA A 118 -15.32 -17.00 -0.44
C ALA A 118 -14.36 -16.84 0.76
N GLY A 119 -13.07 -16.57 0.50
CA GLY A 119 -12.04 -16.29 1.52
C GLY A 119 -11.91 -14.83 1.95
N ASP A 120 -12.83 -13.92 1.60
CA ASP A 120 -12.99 -12.63 2.30
C ASP A 120 -13.35 -12.93 3.77
N GLU A 121 -12.69 -12.27 4.73
CA GLU A 121 -12.83 -12.58 6.17
C GLU A 121 -14.29 -12.59 6.65
N VAL A 122 -15.15 -11.70 6.13
CA VAL A 122 -16.56 -11.59 6.53
C VAL A 122 -17.45 -12.59 5.77
N LEU A 123 -17.17 -12.87 4.49
CA LEU A 123 -17.84 -13.95 3.76
C LEU A 123 -17.52 -15.32 4.39
N THR A 124 -16.26 -15.56 4.77
CA THR A 124 -15.83 -16.81 5.38
C THR A 124 -16.59 -17.07 6.69
N ILE A 125 -16.77 -16.03 7.53
CA ILE A 125 -17.58 -16.13 8.75
C ILE A 125 -19.03 -16.46 8.41
N TRP A 126 -19.65 -15.73 7.48
CA TRP A 126 -21.06 -15.95 7.10
C TRP A 126 -21.31 -17.35 6.56
N MET A 127 -20.48 -17.84 5.64
CA MET A 127 -20.62 -19.17 5.05
C MET A 127 -20.37 -20.28 6.11
N ALA A 128 -19.36 -20.12 6.97
CA ALA A 128 -18.96 -21.15 7.93
C ALA A 128 -19.77 -21.20 9.24
N THR A 129 -20.47 -20.11 9.60
CA THR A 129 -21.17 -19.95 10.89
C THR A 129 -22.61 -19.44 10.79
N GLY A 130 -23.05 -18.95 9.63
CA GLY A 130 -24.31 -18.21 9.45
C GLY A 130 -24.30 -16.79 10.00
N ARG A 131 -23.35 -16.42 10.87
CA ARG A 131 -23.25 -15.10 11.50
C ARG A 131 -22.75 -14.07 10.48
N ARG A 132 -23.35 -12.88 10.46
CA ARG A 132 -22.98 -11.80 9.54
C ARG A 132 -22.36 -10.65 10.34
N VAL A 133 -21.10 -10.32 10.08
CA VAL A 133 -20.43 -9.19 10.74
C VAL A 133 -21.10 -7.88 10.28
N PRO A 134 -21.54 -6.99 11.19
CA PRO A 134 -22.06 -5.68 10.81
C PRO A 134 -21.05 -4.85 10.00
N PRO A 135 -21.50 -3.87 9.21
CA PRO A 135 -20.60 -2.91 8.58
C PRO A 135 -19.68 -2.22 9.61
N ALA A 136 -18.45 -1.90 9.22
CA ALA A 136 -17.40 -1.30 10.06
C ALA A 136 -16.98 -2.06 11.35
N ALA A 137 -17.75 -3.06 11.81
CA ALA A 137 -17.43 -3.89 12.96
C ALA A 137 -16.33 -4.93 12.67
N LEU A 138 -15.71 -5.42 13.74
CA LEU A 138 -14.70 -6.49 13.71
C LEU A 138 -15.34 -7.86 14.00
N PRO A 139 -14.80 -8.99 13.48
CA PRO A 139 -15.31 -10.35 13.71
C PRO A 139 -15.65 -10.72 15.16
N VAL A 140 -14.93 -10.17 16.14
CA VAL A 140 -15.18 -10.37 17.58
C VAL A 140 -16.60 -9.96 17.98
N SER A 141 -17.23 -8.97 17.32
CA SER A 141 -18.60 -8.53 17.62
C SER A 141 -19.68 -9.58 17.29
N VAL A 142 -19.32 -10.67 16.60
CA VAL A 142 -20.19 -11.82 16.37
C VAL A 142 -19.61 -13.12 16.95
N GLY A 143 -18.70 -13.01 17.93
CA GLY A 143 -18.12 -14.17 18.63
C GLY A 143 -17.14 -15.00 17.81
N VAL A 144 -16.46 -14.41 16.81
CA VAL A 144 -15.51 -15.14 15.95
C VAL A 144 -14.16 -14.43 15.87
N VAL A 145 -13.06 -15.17 16.07
CA VAL A 145 -11.70 -14.73 15.67
C VAL A 145 -11.26 -15.51 14.44
N VAL A 146 -10.83 -14.79 13.39
CA VAL A 146 -10.38 -15.39 12.13
C VAL A 146 -8.86 -15.27 11.96
N ASN A 147 -8.19 -16.36 11.57
CA ASN A 147 -6.77 -16.38 11.19
C ASN A 147 -6.52 -17.21 9.93
N ASN A 148 -5.43 -16.91 9.22
CA ASN A 148 -4.98 -17.66 8.03
C ASN A 148 -4.15 -18.90 8.44
N VAL A 149 -4.11 -19.93 7.59
CA VAL A 149 -3.36 -21.19 7.82
C VAL A 149 -1.91 -20.94 8.23
N GLN A 150 -1.15 -20.09 7.53
CA GLN A 150 0.23 -19.78 7.91
C GLN A 150 0.35 -19.05 9.25
N THR A 151 -0.62 -18.20 9.59
CA THR A 151 -0.68 -17.57 10.92
C THR A 151 -0.82 -18.63 12.01
N VAL A 152 -1.70 -19.62 11.82
CA VAL A 152 -1.96 -20.67 12.81
C VAL A 152 -0.77 -21.65 12.93
N LEU A 153 -0.11 -22.00 11.81
CA LEU A 153 1.14 -22.78 11.84
C LEU A 153 2.26 -22.02 12.58
N ASN A 154 2.33 -20.70 12.45
CA ASN A 154 3.27 -19.86 13.19
C ASN A 154 2.92 -19.74 14.69
N ILE A 155 1.63 -19.75 15.07
CA ILE A 155 1.22 -19.89 16.49
C ILE A 155 1.80 -21.18 17.07
N THR A 156 1.64 -22.33 16.40
CA THR A 156 2.17 -23.61 16.88
C THR A 156 3.68 -23.55 17.11
N ARG A 157 4.44 -22.95 16.18
CA ARG A 157 5.91 -22.85 16.29
C ARG A 157 6.35 -21.84 17.36
N ALA A 158 5.64 -20.74 17.53
CA ALA A 158 5.87 -19.79 18.63
C ALA A 158 5.64 -20.46 20.00
N VAL A 159 4.53 -21.19 20.16
CA VAL A 159 4.20 -21.83 21.45
C VAL A 159 5.12 -23.01 21.78
N GLU A 160 5.39 -23.89 20.81
CA GLU A 160 6.13 -25.15 21.04
C GLU A 160 7.65 -24.99 20.97
N GLN A 161 8.15 -24.09 20.12
CA GLN A 161 9.57 -23.99 19.78
C GLN A 161 10.16 -22.62 20.13
N GLN A 162 9.34 -21.67 20.59
CA GLN A 162 9.68 -20.24 20.70
C GLN A 162 10.27 -19.66 19.40
N TYR A 163 9.92 -20.27 18.26
CA TYR A 163 10.57 -20.00 16.98
C TYR A 163 10.00 -18.72 16.35
N PRO A 164 10.81 -17.68 16.13
CA PRO A 164 10.35 -16.41 15.56
C PRO A 164 9.97 -16.54 14.08
N VAL A 165 9.13 -15.63 13.61
CA VAL A 165 8.73 -15.56 12.19
C VAL A 165 9.86 -14.93 11.35
N THR A 166 10.83 -15.77 10.99
CA THR A 166 11.98 -15.48 10.11
C THR A 166 11.81 -15.95 8.66
N ARG A 167 10.74 -16.72 8.37
CA ARG A 167 10.50 -17.34 7.07
C ARG A 167 9.05 -17.16 6.62
N ARG A 168 8.86 -17.13 5.30
CA ARG A 168 7.56 -16.94 4.64
C ARG A 168 7.39 -17.99 3.54
N THR A 169 6.20 -18.60 3.49
CA THR A 169 5.83 -19.48 2.36
C THR A 169 5.01 -18.67 1.36
N LEU A 170 5.41 -18.70 0.09
CA LEU A 170 4.79 -17.94 -0.99
C LEU A 170 4.77 -18.75 -2.30
N THR A 171 3.83 -18.46 -3.20
CA THR A 171 3.76 -19.07 -4.53
C THR A 171 4.31 -18.13 -5.61
N VAL A 172 5.23 -18.61 -6.44
CA VAL A 172 5.65 -17.95 -7.70
C VAL A 172 4.96 -18.65 -8.86
N ASN A 173 4.22 -17.90 -9.68
CA ASN A 173 3.42 -18.46 -10.79
C ASN A 173 3.23 -17.42 -11.91
N GLY A 174 2.58 -17.81 -12.99
CA GLY A 174 2.43 -17.00 -14.20
C GLY A 174 3.42 -17.40 -15.28
N ALA A 175 3.97 -16.41 -15.99
CA ALA A 175 4.98 -16.57 -17.03
C ALA A 175 6.38 -16.80 -16.43
N VAL A 176 6.59 -17.98 -15.81
CA VAL A 176 7.86 -18.44 -15.23
C VAL A 176 8.21 -19.85 -15.71
N ALA A 177 9.50 -20.20 -15.72
CA ALA A 177 9.97 -21.48 -16.27
C ALA A 177 9.57 -22.69 -15.40
N LYS A 178 9.54 -22.51 -14.07
CA LYS A 178 9.15 -23.52 -13.09
C LYS A 178 8.27 -22.90 -12.00
N PRO A 179 6.94 -22.89 -12.18
CA PRO A 179 5.99 -22.48 -11.14
C PRO A 179 6.21 -23.28 -9.85
N ILE A 180 6.24 -22.60 -8.71
CA ILE A 180 6.76 -23.15 -7.46
C ILE A 180 6.08 -22.52 -6.25
N THR A 181 5.87 -23.28 -5.19
CA THR A 181 5.61 -22.73 -3.85
C THR A 181 6.82 -23.02 -2.98
N VAL A 182 7.36 -22.04 -2.26
CA VAL A 182 8.64 -22.17 -1.57
C VAL A 182 8.67 -21.41 -0.24
N THR A 183 9.43 -21.92 0.73
CA THR A 183 9.62 -21.31 2.06
C THR A 183 10.95 -20.57 2.12
N VAL A 184 10.91 -19.25 1.96
CA VAL A 184 12.10 -18.38 1.89
C VAL A 184 12.33 -17.61 3.19
N PRO A 185 13.57 -17.18 3.50
CA PRO A 185 13.82 -16.19 4.55
C PRO A 185 13.10 -14.87 4.26
N ILE A 186 12.64 -14.20 5.31
CA ILE A 186 12.10 -12.84 5.22
C ILE A 186 13.28 -11.89 4.94
N GLY A 187 13.03 -10.89 4.11
CA GLY A 187 14.03 -9.96 3.61
C GLY A 187 14.80 -10.42 2.36
N MET A 188 14.67 -11.69 1.94
CA MET A 188 15.17 -12.17 0.64
C MET A 188 14.51 -11.37 -0.50
N SER A 189 15.25 -11.05 -1.57
CA SER A 189 14.69 -10.25 -2.67
C SER A 189 13.72 -11.03 -3.53
N LEU A 190 12.71 -10.36 -4.10
CA LEU A 190 11.81 -10.98 -5.08
C LEU A 190 12.55 -11.38 -6.37
N ARG A 191 13.75 -10.85 -6.62
CA ARG A 191 14.69 -11.24 -7.70
C ARG A 191 15.22 -12.65 -7.50
N GLU A 192 15.74 -12.96 -6.33
CA GLU A 192 16.23 -14.31 -6.00
C GLU A 192 15.06 -15.31 -5.95
N VAL A 193 13.89 -14.89 -5.42
CA VAL A 193 12.66 -15.68 -5.41
C VAL A 193 12.20 -16.05 -6.83
N LEU A 194 12.33 -15.12 -7.79
CA LEU A 194 12.07 -15.40 -9.21
C LEU A 194 13.09 -16.36 -9.82
N ALA A 195 14.36 -16.30 -9.39
CA ALA A 195 15.39 -17.24 -9.84
C ALA A 195 15.12 -18.69 -9.37
N LEU A 196 14.54 -18.88 -8.19
CA LEU A 196 14.05 -20.20 -7.73
C LEU A 196 12.95 -20.79 -8.63
N ALA A 197 12.20 -19.93 -9.33
CA ALA A 197 11.21 -20.30 -10.33
C ALA A 197 11.79 -20.43 -11.77
N GLY A 198 13.12 -20.40 -11.91
CA GLY A 198 13.81 -20.48 -13.20
C GLY A 198 13.71 -19.21 -14.07
N GLY A 199 13.34 -18.07 -13.49
CA GLY A 199 13.18 -16.81 -14.23
C GLY A 199 11.83 -16.66 -14.93
N ALA A 200 11.64 -15.52 -15.60
CA ALA A 200 10.47 -15.23 -16.41
C ALA A 200 10.61 -15.82 -17.83
N THR A 201 9.50 -16.26 -18.43
CA THR A 201 9.46 -16.89 -19.77
C THR A 201 8.91 -15.98 -20.88
N VAL A 202 8.83 -14.68 -20.62
CA VAL A 202 8.28 -13.67 -21.56
C VAL A 202 9.11 -12.40 -21.54
N ASP A 203 9.23 -11.75 -22.69
CA ASP A 203 9.85 -10.44 -22.82
C ASP A 203 9.04 -9.36 -22.08
N ALA A 204 9.75 -8.38 -21.52
CA ALA A 204 9.20 -7.30 -20.70
C ALA A 204 8.15 -7.81 -19.67
N PRO A 205 8.56 -8.61 -18.66
CA PRO A 205 7.64 -9.10 -17.63
C PRO A 205 7.18 -7.97 -16.69
N GLY A 206 5.88 -7.95 -16.39
CA GLY A 206 5.27 -7.19 -15.31
C GLY A 206 5.03 -8.07 -14.08
N PHE A 207 5.18 -7.49 -12.89
CA PHE A 207 5.23 -8.22 -11.63
C PHE A 207 4.15 -7.77 -10.64
N ILE A 208 3.40 -8.73 -10.08
CA ILE A 208 2.41 -8.49 -9.02
C ILE A 208 2.85 -9.22 -7.74
N ASN A 209 2.95 -8.48 -6.63
CA ASN A 209 3.12 -9.03 -5.29
C ASN A 209 1.74 -9.45 -4.74
N GLY A 210 1.61 -10.72 -4.36
CA GLY A 210 0.33 -11.37 -4.08
C GLY A 210 -0.29 -11.98 -5.33
N GLY A 211 -1.63 -11.96 -5.40
CA GLY A 211 -2.39 -12.54 -6.51
C GLY A 211 -3.03 -11.53 -7.46
N PRO A 212 -3.72 -12.00 -8.52
CA PRO A 212 -4.21 -11.15 -9.59
C PRO A 212 -5.35 -10.20 -9.19
N MET A 213 -6.10 -10.49 -8.11
CA MET A 213 -7.25 -9.70 -7.70
C MET A 213 -6.84 -8.54 -6.80
N MET A 214 -6.28 -8.81 -5.61
CA MET A 214 -5.93 -7.79 -4.60
C MET A 214 -4.43 -7.45 -4.56
N GLY A 215 -3.56 -8.19 -5.25
CA GLY A 215 -2.12 -7.95 -5.26
C GLY A 215 -1.72 -6.62 -5.91
N SER A 216 -0.60 -6.05 -5.45
CA SER A 216 -0.04 -4.77 -5.93
C SER A 216 0.96 -4.99 -7.07
N LEU A 217 1.03 -4.05 -8.02
CA LEU A 217 2.13 -4.00 -8.98
C LEU A 217 3.43 -3.64 -8.24
N ILE A 218 4.55 -4.24 -8.61
CA ILE A 218 5.89 -3.82 -8.18
C ILE A 218 6.74 -3.45 -9.39
N THR A 219 7.55 -2.40 -9.25
CA THR A 219 8.43 -1.85 -10.30
C THR A 219 9.89 -2.28 -10.16
N SER A 220 10.27 -2.87 -9.01
CA SER A 220 11.59 -3.48 -8.79
C SER A 220 11.43 -4.82 -8.06
N LEU A 221 12.18 -5.82 -8.53
CA LEU A 221 12.33 -7.13 -7.89
C LEU A 221 13.27 -7.11 -6.68
N ASP A 222 13.97 -6.01 -6.44
CA ASP A 222 14.82 -5.80 -5.26
C ASP A 222 13.97 -5.48 -4.01
N THR A 223 12.65 -5.32 -4.20
CA THR A 223 11.64 -5.36 -3.14
C THR A 223 11.78 -6.66 -2.32
N PRO A 224 11.99 -6.59 -1.00
CA PRO A 224 12.15 -7.77 -0.16
C PRO A 224 10.83 -8.48 0.15
N VAL A 225 10.92 -9.78 0.42
CA VAL A 225 9.84 -10.60 0.99
C VAL A 225 9.54 -10.16 2.43
N SER A 226 8.28 -9.86 2.74
CA SER A 226 7.80 -9.54 4.09
C SER A 226 7.06 -10.72 4.72
N LYS A 227 6.68 -10.59 6.00
CA LYS A 227 5.71 -11.45 6.69
C LYS A 227 4.35 -11.56 5.96
N THR A 228 4.01 -10.64 5.05
CA THR A 228 2.72 -10.57 4.35
C THR A 228 2.78 -10.95 2.87
N THR A 229 3.94 -10.90 2.19
CA THR A 229 4.12 -11.31 0.77
C THR A 229 3.52 -12.69 0.49
N GLY A 230 2.37 -12.77 -0.19
CA GLY A 230 1.66 -14.04 -0.44
C GLY A 230 2.17 -14.81 -1.66
N GLY A 231 2.80 -14.12 -2.61
CA GLY A 231 3.28 -14.71 -3.86
C GLY A 231 3.91 -13.67 -4.78
N LEU A 232 4.42 -14.15 -5.90
CA LEU A 232 4.89 -13.35 -7.03
C LEU A 232 4.24 -13.87 -8.30
N LEU A 233 3.35 -13.07 -8.88
CA LEU A 233 2.69 -13.37 -10.15
C LEU A 233 3.38 -12.60 -11.28
N VAL A 234 3.96 -13.34 -12.22
CA VAL A 234 4.66 -12.81 -13.40
C VAL A 234 3.74 -12.88 -14.61
N LEU A 235 3.60 -11.79 -15.36
CA LEU A 235 2.77 -11.74 -16.58
C LEU A 235 3.49 -10.89 -17.64
N PRO A 236 3.18 -11.03 -18.95
CA PRO A 236 3.64 -10.06 -19.95
C PRO A 236 3.21 -8.64 -19.54
N ASN A 237 4.05 -7.62 -19.76
CA ASN A 237 3.67 -6.23 -19.43
C ASN A 237 2.42 -5.76 -20.20
N SER A 238 2.17 -6.31 -21.40
CA SER A 238 0.95 -6.09 -22.18
C SER A 238 -0.32 -6.68 -21.56
N HIS A 239 -0.21 -7.55 -20.55
CA HIS A 239 -1.36 -8.21 -19.94
C HIS A 239 -2.29 -7.22 -19.22
N SER A 240 -3.60 -7.40 -19.38
CA SER A 240 -4.63 -6.47 -18.88
C SER A 240 -4.50 -6.13 -17.38
N LEU A 241 -4.14 -7.11 -16.56
CA LEU A 241 -3.91 -6.94 -15.11
C LEU A 241 -2.68 -6.12 -14.73
N ILE A 242 -1.68 -6.01 -15.61
CA ILE A 242 -0.52 -5.13 -15.46
C ILE A 242 -0.90 -3.72 -15.93
N GLN A 243 -1.43 -3.60 -17.14
CA GLN A 243 -1.87 -2.33 -17.72
C GLN A 243 -2.88 -1.57 -16.84
N ARG A 244 -3.89 -2.25 -16.29
CA ARG A 244 -4.86 -1.67 -15.35
C ARG A 244 -4.27 -1.20 -14.01
N ARG A 245 -3.06 -1.66 -13.65
CA ARG A 245 -2.31 -1.22 -12.47
C ARG A 245 -1.32 -0.10 -12.78
N LEU A 246 -0.76 -0.07 -13.99
CA LEU A 246 0.10 1.02 -14.50
C LEU A 246 -0.67 2.34 -14.72
N GLN A 247 -1.96 2.28 -15.06
CA GLN A 247 -2.81 3.46 -15.16
C GLN A 247 -2.74 4.32 -13.88
N ASN A 248 -2.51 5.62 -14.00
CA ASN A 248 -2.62 6.56 -12.89
C ASN A 248 -4.09 6.81 -12.51
N ASP A 249 -4.35 7.27 -11.28
CA ASP A 249 -5.72 7.43 -10.78
C ASP A 249 -6.50 8.58 -11.45
N ARG A 250 -5.83 9.62 -11.95
CA ARG A 250 -6.49 10.69 -12.75
C ARG A 250 -7.05 10.12 -14.06
N SER A 251 -6.32 9.25 -14.74
CA SER A 251 -6.80 8.55 -15.94
C SER A 251 -7.97 7.61 -15.62
N VAL A 252 -7.95 6.90 -14.48
CA VAL A 252 -9.07 6.05 -14.06
C VAL A 252 -10.33 6.87 -13.80
N LEU A 253 -10.22 8.01 -13.11
CA LEU A 253 -11.33 8.93 -12.86
C LEU A 253 -11.85 9.57 -14.16
N ALA A 254 -10.96 9.99 -15.07
CA ALA A 254 -11.35 10.58 -16.35
C ALA A 254 -12.13 9.58 -17.22
N VAL A 255 -11.61 8.37 -17.42
CA VAL A 255 -12.32 7.32 -18.19
C VAL A 255 -13.64 6.97 -17.51
N ALA A 256 -13.66 6.84 -16.17
CA ALA A 256 -14.90 6.57 -15.44
C ALA A 256 -15.95 7.68 -15.56
N LYS A 257 -15.56 8.96 -15.71
CA LYS A 257 -16.49 10.06 -15.97
C LYS A 257 -17.06 10.05 -17.39
N THR A 258 -16.28 9.57 -18.37
CA THR A 258 -16.69 9.54 -19.79
C THR A 258 -17.50 8.31 -20.16
N VAL A 259 -17.11 7.09 -19.75
CA VAL A 259 -17.69 5.83 -20.28
C VAL A 259 -18.65 5.11 -19.33
N CYS A 260 -18.88 5.61 -18.12
CA CYS A 260 -19.74 4.92 -17.15
C CYS A 260 -21.23 5.03 -17.49
N GLU A 261 -21.79 3.96 -18.05
CA GLU A 261 -23.22 3.73 -18.36
C GLU A 261 -24.14 3.73 -17.12
N GLN A 262 -23.62 4.00 -15.92
CA GLN A 262 -24.34 4.06 -14.63
C GLN A 262 -25.10 2.77 -14.22
N CYS A 263 -24.83 1.63 -14.88
CA CYS A 263 -25.44 0.34 -14.58
C CYS A 263 -25.13 -0.18 -13.15
N ARG A 264 -26.02 -1.03 -12.62
CA ARG A 264 -25.97 -1.53 -11.24
C ARG A 264 -25.06 -2.74 -11.02
N LEU A 265 -24.56 -3.39 -12.08
CA LEU A 265 -23.81 -4.67 -12.03
C LEU A 265 -22.67 -4.70 -10.99
N CYS A 266 -21.94 -3.59 -10.83
CA CYS A 266 -20.84 -3.48 -9.86
C CYS A 266 -21.27 -3.44 -8.39
N THR A 267 -22.56 -3.25 -8.11
CA THR A 267 -23.22 -3.41 -6.81
C THR A 267 -23.90 -4.77 -6.71
N ASP A 268 -24.57 -5.25 -7.76
CA ASP A 268 -25.26 -6.55 -7.73
C ASP A 268 -24.29 -7.73 -7.57
N LEU A 269 -23.05 -7.60 -8.06
CA LEU A 269 -21.95 -8.54 -7.82
C LEU A 269 -21.03 -8.13 -6.66
N CYS A 270 -21.38 -7.13 -5.85
CA CYS A 270 -20.55 -6.72 -4.71
C CYS A 270 -20.74 -7.70 -3.53
N PRO A 271 -19.68 -8.40 -3.07
CA PRO A 271 -19.81 -9.41 -2.01
C PRO A 271 -20.31 -8.85 -0.67
N ARG A 272 -20.04 -7.57 -0.38
CA ARG A 272 -20.53 -6.89 0.82
C ARG A 272 -21.99 -6.46 0.70
N HIS A 273 -22.42 -6.02 -0.50
CA HIS A 273 -23.83 -5.76 -0.78
C HIS A 273 -24.68 -7.02 -0.60
N LEU A 274 -24.22 -8.15 -1.16
CA LEU A 274 -24.92 -9.43 -1.12
C LEU A 274 -25.20 -9.96 0.30
N ILE A 275 -24.36 -9.63 1.29
CA ILE A 275 -24.58 -10.01 2.70
C ILE A 275 -25.34 -8.96 3.54
N GLY A 276 -25.74 -7.83 2.93
CA GLY A 276 -26.54 -6.79 3.57
C GLY A 276 -25.77 -5.52 4.02
N HIS A 277 -24.53 -5.30 3.59
CA HIS A 277 -23.85 -4.01 3.79
C HIS A 277 -24.33 -3.00 2.73
N GLU A 278 -24.48 -1.71 3.09
CA GLU A 278 -25.00 -0.66 2.18
C GLU A 278 -24.05 -0.27 1.02
N LEU A 279 -22.97 -1.01 0.82
CA LEU A 279 -21.93 -0.72 -0.16
C LEU A 279 -22.46 -0.78 -1.61
N ALA A 280 -22.71 0.40 -2.19
CA ALA A 280 -23.22 0.56 -3.55
C ALA A 280 -22.18 1.17 -4.52
N PRO A 281 -21.20 0.40 -5.04
CA PRO A 281 -20.19 0.89 -5.98
C PRO A 281 -20.72 1.70 -7.18
N HIS A 282 -21.89 1.38 -7.74
CA HIS A 282 -22.46 2.17 -8.84
C HIS A 282 -22.81 3.61 -8.40
N LEU A 283 -23.35 3.79 -7.19
CA LEU A 283 -23.64 5.10 -6.61
C LEU A 283 -22.36 5.82 -6.19
N LEU A 284 -21.35 5.11 -5.66
CA LEU A 284 -20.05 5.70 -5.33
C LEU A 284 -19.30 6.24 -6.55
N VAL A 285 -19.38 5.54 -7.70
CA VAL A 285 -18.81 6.07 -8.96
C VAL A 285 -19.58 7.31 -9.45
N ARG A 286 -20.92 7.31 -9.39
CA ARG A 286 -21.74 8.48 -9.74
C ARG A 286 -21.43 9.68 -8.82
N ALA A 287 -21.30 9.44 -7.51
CA ALA A 287 -20.94 10.43 -6.51
C ALA A 287 -19.61 11.12 -6.84
N VAL A 288 -18.54 10.34 -7.08
CA VAL A 288 -17.21 10.89 -7.40
C VAL A 288 -17.17 11.57 -8.77
N ASN A 289 -17.86 11.04 -9.78
CA ASN A 289 -17.86 11.60 -11.14
C ASN A 289 -18.56 12.97 -11.25
N TYR A 290 -19.66 13.15 -10.50
CA TYR A 290 -20.60 14.28 -10.69
C TYR A 290 -20.69 15.23 -9.48
N GLN A 291 -20.16 14.86 -8.31
CA GLN A 291 -20.07 15.64 -7.05
C GLN A 291 -21.40 16.11 -6.41
N GLN A 292 -22.42 16.45 -7.18
CA GLN A 292 -23.72 16.98 -6.71
C GLN A 292 -24.76 15.90 -6.37
N LEU A 293 -24.41 14.61 -6.48
CA LEU A 293 -25.35 13.47 -6.36
C LEU A 293 -25.08 12.59 -5.12
N ALA A 294 -24.34 13.10 -4.13
CA ALA A 294 -23.84 12.31 -3.01
C ALA A 294 -24.33 12.85 -1.66
N THR A 295 -25.02 12.01 -0.88
CA THR A 295 -25.17 12.27 0.56
C THR A 295 -23.87 11.90 1.28
N PRO A 296 -23.51 12.56 2.40
CA PRO A 296 -22.34 12.18 3.19
C PRO A 296 -22.38 10.70 3.61
N GLN A 297 -23.55 10.21 4.03
CA GLN A 297 -23.77 8.81 4.40
C GLN A 297 -23.46 7.83 3.27
N LEU A 298 -23.83 8.14 2.02
CA LEU A 298 -23.49 7.30 0.86
C LEU A 298 -21.97 7.18 0.70
N LEU A 299 -21.23 8.29 0.82
CA LEU A 299 -19.77 8.28 0.69
C LEU A 299 -19.12 7.40 1.77
N LEU A 300 -19.60 7.48 3.01
CA LEU A 300 -19.09 6.67 4.13
C LEU A 300 -19.21 5.15 3.87
N THR A 301 -20.17 4.68 3.07
CA THR A 301 -20.28 3.25 2.72
C THR A 301 -18.98 2.70 2.11
N ALA A 302 -18.19 3.54 1.43
CA ALA A 302 -16.90 3.17 0.82
C ALA A 302 -15.90 2.59 1.84
N LEU A 303 -15.98 2.97 3.12
CA LEU A 303 -15.15 2.46 4.21
C LEU A 303 -15.32 0.94 4.43
N THR A 304 -16.51 0.40 4.13
CA THR A 304 -16.88 -1.02 4.31
C THR A 304 -16.30 -1.96 3.25
N CYS A 305 -15.76 -1.41 2.16
CA CYS A 305 -15.28 -2.16 1.00
C CYS A 305 -14.04 -3.01 1.32
N SER A 306 -14.05 -4.29 0.96
CA SER A 306 -12.92 -5.22 1.10
C SER A 306 -11.91 -5.18 -0.05
N GLU A 307 -12.08 -4.28 -1.02
CA GLU A 307 -11.15 -4.05 -2.15
C GLU A 307 -10.89 -5.28 -3.06
N CYS A 308 -11.72 -6.32 -2.94
CA CYS A 308 -11.71 -7.59 -3.70
C CYS A 308 -11.81 -7.49 -5.23
N ASN A 309 -11.78 -6.30 -5.82
CA ASN A 309 -11.64 -6.05 -7.27
C ASN A 309 -12.73 -6.64 -8.21
N VAL A 310 -13.75 -7.34 -7.67
CA VAL A 310 -14.88 -7.93 -8.43
C VAL A 310 -15.55 -6.90 -9.34
N CYS A 311 -15.82 -5.71 -8.80
CA CYS A 311 -16.51 -4.64 -9.52
C CYS A 311 -15.77 -4.13 -10.77
N ALA A 312 -14.45 -4.29 -10.85
CA ALA A 312 -13.63 -3.84 -11.99
C ALA A 312 -13.19 -5.00 -12.92
N SER A 313 -12.91 -6.18 -12.36
CA SER A 313 -12.42 -7.35 -13.11
C SER A 313 -13.54 -8.24 -13.64
N VAL A 314 -14.74 -8.21 -13.03
CA VAL A 314 -15.87 -9.08 -13.41
C VAL A 314 -17.16 -8.31 -13.69
N ALA A 315 -17.50 -7.29 -12.92
CA ALA A 315 -18.82 -6.67 -13.04
C ALA A 315 -18.95 -5.60 -14.13
N CYS A 316 -17.93 -4.75 -14.30
CA CYS A 316 -18.02 -3.63 -15.23
C CYS A 316 -17.91 -4.10 -16.71
N PRO A 317 -18.89 -3.77 -17.59
CA PRO A 317 -18.79 -4.06 -19.02
C PRO A 317 -17.78 -3.12 -19.71
N VAL A 318 -17.88 -1.82 -19.46
CA VAL A 318 -17.02 -0.74 -20.01
C VAL A 318 -15.61 -0.64 -19.40
N GLY A 319 -15.17 -1.66 -18.65
CA GLY A 319 -13.79 -1.79 -18.18
C GLY A 319 -13.28 -0.81 -17.11
N ILE A 320 -14.10 0.11 -16.60
CA ILE A 320 -13.72 1.06 -15.53
C ILE A 320 -13.44 0.33 -14.19
N SER A 321 -12.81 1.03 -13.23
CA SER A 321 -12.48 0.46 -11.92
C SER A 321 -13.20 1.12 -10.75
N PRO A 322 -14.43 0.69 -10.41
CA PRO A 322 -15.12 1.11 -9.19
C PRO A 322 -14.32 0.78 -7.92
N MET A 323 -13.49 -0.27 -7.94
CA MET A 323 -12.59 -0.60 -6.82
C MET A 323 -11.58 0.50 -6.56
N ARG A 324 -10.87 0.98 -7.59
CA ARG A 324 -9.88 2.07 -7.41
C ARG A 324 -10.54 3.37 -6.99
N ILE A 325 -11.70 3.71 -7.57
CA ILE A 325 -12.47 4.90 -7.21
C ILE A 325 -12.92 4.84 -5.74
N ASN A 326 -13.45 3.70 -5.29
CA ASN A 326 -13.76 3.46 -3.89
C ASN A 326 -12.50 3.53 -3.01
N ARG A 327 -11.35 3.01 -3.45
CA ARG A 327 -10.12 3.02 -2.67
C ARG A 327 -9.59 4.44 -2.43
N LEU A 328 -9.63 5.30 -3.45
CA LEU A 328 -9.28 6.72 -3.33
C LEU A 328 -10.18 7.43 -2.32
N LEU A 329 -11.52 7.27 -2.47
CA LEU A 329 -12.50 7.81 -1.52
C LEU A 329 -12.27 7.26 -0.09
N LYS A 330 -11.94 5.98 0.04
CA LYS A 330 -11.64 5.32 1.32
C LYS A 330 -10.32 5.80 1.95
N GLN A 331 -9.36 6.28 1.16
CA GLN A 331 -8.14 6.93 1.66
C GLN A 331 -8.48 8.33 2.20
N GLU A 332 -9.23 9.12 1.42
CA GLU A 332 -9.69 10.47 1.80
C GLU A 332 -10.50 10.46 3.12
N LEU A 333 -11.56 9.65 3.19
CA LEU A 333 -12.40 9.54 4.38
C LEU A 333 -11.64 9.06 5.62
N ARG A 334 -10.55 8.29 5.44
CA ARG A 334 -9.66 7.86 6.53
C ARG A 334 -8.70 8.95 6.99
N ALA A 335 -8.20 9.80 6.08
CA ALA A 335 -7.41 10.97 6.47
C ALA A 335 -8.25 11.95 7.31
N GLN A 336 -9.53 12.10 6.96
CA GLN A 336 -10.52 12.85 7.74
C GLN A 336 -11.00 12.14 9.03
N ASN A 337 -10.43 10.98 9.38
CA ASN A 337 -10.80 10.14 10.54
C ASN A 337 -12.28 9.70 10.61
N LEU A 338 -13.01 9.79 9.50
CA LEU A 338 -14.44 9.50 9.44
C LEU A 338 -14.72 7.99 9.60
N ARG A 339 -15.87 7.69 10.20
CA ARG A 339 -16.37 6.33 10.45
C ARG A 339 -17.71 6.14 9.76
N TYR A 340 -17.98 4.92 9.32
CA TYR A 340 -19.31 4.52 8.86
C TYR A 340 -20.10 3.95 10.03
N GLU A 341 -21.31 4.44 10.21
CA GLU A 341 -22.33 3.88 11.10
C GLU A 341 -23.60 3.65 10.27
N GLY A 342 -24.23 2.48 10.42
CA GLY A 342 -25.40 2.10 9.62
C GLY A 342 -25.76 0.63 9.78
N ALA A 343 -26.96 0.28 9.34
CA ALA A 343 -27.56 -1.02 9.64
C ALA A 343 -26.94 -2.18 8.83
N LEU A 344 -27.11 -3.40 9.35
CA LEU A 344 -26.91 -4.63 8.61
C LEU A 344 -28.26 -5.09 8.05
N ASN A 345 -28.48 -4.83 6.77
CA ASN A 345 -29.72 -5.19 6.06
C ASN A 345 -29.84 -6.72 5.91
N PRO A 346 -31.00 -7.27 5.50
CA PRO A 346 -31.11 -8.66 5.06
C PRO A 346 -30.09 -8.98 3.96
N ALA A 347 -29.65 -10.24 3.88
CA ALA A 347 -28.81 -10.69 2.77
C ALA A 347 -29.66 -10.83 1.50
N ASP A 348 -29.08 -10.50 0.34
CA ASP A 348 -29.72 -10.70 -0.97
C ASP A 348 -29.88 -12.21 -1.23
N PRO A 349 -31.08 -12.74 -1.54
CA PRO A 349 -31.26 -14.14 -1.93
C PRO A 349 -30.36 -14.59 -3.10
N MET A 350 -29.93 -13.64 -3.94
CA MET A 350 -28.99 -13.87 -5.04
C MET A 350 -27.54 -14.05 -4.59
N ALA A 351 -27.21 -13.86 -3.30
CA ALA A 351 -25.87 -14.12 -2.76
C ALA A 351 -25.38 -15.55 -3.06
N ASN A 352 -26.29 -16.53 -3.03
CA ASN A 352 -26.01 -17.93 -3.34
C ASN A 352 -25.66 -18.18 -4.81
N TYR A 353 -26.03 -17.26 -5.71
CA TYR A 353 -25.93 -17.44 -7.17
C TYR A 353 -24.99 -16.44 -7.86
N ARG A 354 -24.61 -15.35 -7.18
CA ARG A 354 -23.79 -14.25 -7.72
C ARG A 354 -22.31 -14.28 -7.30
N LEU A 355 -21.92 -15.18 -6.40
CA LEU A 355 -20.49 -15.48 -6.17
C LEU A 355 -19.88 -16.14 -7.42
N ILE A 356 -18.60 -15.88 -7.69
CA ILE A 356 -18.01 -16.12 -9.01
C ILE A 356 -17.17 -17.40 -9.01
N PRO A 357 -17.53 -18.46 -9.76
CA PRO A 357 -16.71 -19.68 -9.82
C PRO A 357 -15.28 -19.39 -10.25
N VAL A 358 -14.28 -19.86 -9.50
CA VAL A 358 -12.86 -19.47 -9.71
C VAL A 358 -12.37 -19.84 -11.11
N LYS A 359 -12.83 -20.95 -11.69
CA LYS A 359 -12.55 -21.30 -13.09
C LYS A 359 -13.04 -20.24 -14.09
N ARG A 360 -14.23 -19.66 -13.88
CA ARG A 360 -14.76 -18.56 -14.72
C ARG A 360 -13.99 -17.26 -14.49
N LEU A 361 -13.58 -16.99 -13.24
CA LEU A 361 -12.74 -15.84 -12.90
C LEU A 361 -11.39 -15.90 -13.63
N VAL A 362 -10.68 -17.03 -13.56
CA VAL A 362 -9.39 -17.25 -14.25
C VAL A 362 -9.49 -16.97 -15.75
N THR A 363 -10.50 -17.53 -16.42
CA THR A 363 -10.73 -17.28 -17.86
C THR A 363 -10.99 -15.80 -18.14
N ARG A 364 -11.86 -15.14 -17.35
CA ARG A 364 -12.19 -13.72 -17.53
C ARG A 364 -11.01 -12.77 -17.26
N LEU A 365 -10.07 -13.19 -16.41
CA LEU A 365 -8.83 -12.45 -16.14
C LEU A 365 -7.76 -12.62 -17.23
N GLY A 366 -7.96 -13.51 -18.22
CA GLY A 366 -6.96 -13.85 -19.24
C GLY A 366 -5.89 -14.84 -18.76
N LEU A 367 -6.03 -15.41 -17.56
CA LEU A 367 -4.97 -16.16 -16.87
C LEU A 367 -4.87 -17.64 -17.26
N THR A 368 -5.81 -18.16 -18.07
CA THR A 368 -5.85 -19.58 -18.48
C THR A 368 -4.51 -20.14 -19.00
N PRO A 369 -3.71 -19.44 -19.83
CA PRO A 369 -2.42 -19.95 -20.33
C PRO A 369 -1.39 -20.26 -19.23
N TRP A 370 -1.56 -19.67 -18.04
CA TRP A 370 -0.66 -19.84 -16.90
C TRP A 370 -1.35 -20.45 -15.68
N TYR A 371 -2.62 -20.88 -15.78
CA TYR A 371 -3.37 -21.45 -14.65
C TYR A 371 -2.99 -22.93 -14.41
N GLN A 372 -1.76 -23.09 -13.94
CA GLN A 372 -1.09 -24.35 -13.66
C GLN A 372 -0.92 -24.57 -12.14
N ASP A 373 -0.37 -25.72 -11.76
CA ASP A 373 0.05 -25.97 -10.38
C ASP A 373 1.45 -25.41 -10.10
N ALA A 374 1.69 -25.11 -8.83
CA ALA A 374 2.95 -24.56 -8.32
C ALA A 374 3.34 -25.35 -7.07
N PRO A 375 3.92 -26.55 -7.23
CA PRO A 375 4.14 -27.50 -6.14
C PRO A 375 5.04 -26.92 -5.04
N LEU A 376 4.75 -27.31 -3.79
CA LEU A 376 5.57 -26.98 -2.63
C LEU A 376 6.94 -27.66 -2.73
N SER A 377 7.99 -26.85 -2.83
CA SER A 377 9.38 -27.27 -2.90
C SER A 377 9.96 -27.47 -1.51
N GLU A 378 10.76 -28.52 -1.37
CA GLU A 378 11.54 -28.84 -0.15
C GLU A 378 12.88 -28.11 -0.11
N GLN A 379 13.20 -27.30 -1.13
CA GLN A 379 14.38 -26.43 -1.14
C GLN A 379 14.38 -25.48 0.05
N VAL A 380 15.57 -25.29 0.64
CA VAL A 380 15.82 -24.36 1.74
C VAL A 380 16.80 -23.29 1.26
N PRO A 381 16.32 -22.17 0.69
CA PRO A 381 17.20 -21.12 0.19
C PRO A 381 18.02 -20.47 1.30
N GLN A 382 19.28 -20.15 0.98
CA GLN A 382 20.24 -19.46 1.82
C GLN A 382 20.76 -18.24 1.05
N PRO A 383 20.08 -17.09 1.14
CA PRO A 383 20.52 -15.86 0.48
C PRO A 383 21.72 -15.24 1.21
N GLU A 384 22.68 -14.69 0.48
CA GLU A 384 23.87 -14.02 1.05
C GLU A 384 23.50 -12.71 1.78
N LYS A 385 22.38 -12.09 1.42
CA LYS A 385 21.90 -10.83 1.99
C LYS A 385 20.37 -10.82 2.10
N VAL A 386 19.86 -10.21 3.15
CA VAL A 386 18.42 -9.93 3.33
C VAL A 386 18.19 -8.48 3.76
N THR A 387 17.08 -7.88 3.32
CA THR A 387 16.66 -6.52 3.68
C THR A 387 15.37 -6.58 4.49
N LEU A 388 15.48 -6.48 5.82
CA LEU A 388 14.34 -6.56 6.74
C LEU A 388 13.66 -5.19 6.87
N LEU A 389 12.52 -5.01 6.18
CA LEU A 389 11.70 -3.80 6.34
C LEU A 389 11.22 -3.67 7.80
N LEU A 390 11.36 -2.50 8.42
CA LEU A 390 10.91 -2.27 9.81
C LEU A 390 9.37 -2.16 9.94
N ARG A 391 8.66 -1.95 8.84
CA ARG A 391 7.19 -1.89 8.78
C ARG A 391 6.63 -3.04 7.94
N GLN A 392 6.09 -4.07 8.58
CA GLN A 392 5.51 -5.26 7.92
C GLN A 392 4.09 -5.63 8.41
N HIS A 393 3.44 -4.73 9.14
CA HIS A 393 2.15 -4.96 9.80
C HIS A 393 1.34 -3.67 9.95
N ILE A 394 0.06 -3.82 10.29
CA ILE A 394 -0.74 -2.74 10.88
C ILE A 394 -0.14 -2.36 12.25
N GLY A 395 -0.21 -1.06 12.58
CA GLY A 395 0.34 -0.49 13.81
C GLY A 395 1.52 0.44 13.56
N ALA A 396 2.32 0.66 14.61
CA ALA A 396 3.59 1.38 14.55
C ALA A 396 4.62 0.63 13.69
N SER A 397 5.69 1.31 13.26
CA SER A 397 6.89 0.63 12.76
C SER A 397 7.64 0.00 13.94
N ALA A 398 8.40 -1.08 13.69
CA ALA A 398 9.45 -1.45 14.61
C ALA A 398 10.57 -0.38 14.61
N ILE A 399 11.23 -0.21 15.74
CA ILE A 399 12.49 0.51 15.90
C ILE A 399 13.62 -0.53 15.87
N ALA A 400 14.68 -0.28 15.10
CA ALA A 400 15.84 -1.18 15.06
C ALA A 400 16.51 -1.25 16.43
N CYS A 401 16.84 -2.47 16.88
CA CYS A 401 17.59 -2.71 18.12
C CYS A 401 18.98 -3.33 17.86
N VAL A 402 19.52 -3.06 16.67
CA VAL A 402 20.88 -3.40 16.21
C VAL A 402 21.41 -2.24 15.37
N GLN A 403 22.73 -2.13 15.27
CA GLN A 403 23.45 -1.08 14.55
C GLN A 403 24.35 -1.67 13.45
N LYS A 404 24.86 -0.80 12.57
CA LYS A 404 25.77 -1.19 11.49
C LYS A 404 27.08 -1.78 12.05
N GLY A 405 27.43 -2.98 11.62
CA GLY A 405 28.56 -3.75 12.13
C GLY A 405 28.21 -4.80 13.18
N ASP A 406 27.00 -4.77 13.76
CA ASP A 406 26.57 -5.81 14.72
C ASP A 406 26.54 -7.19 14.05
N ARG A 407 27.03 -8.21 14.77
CA ARG A 407 26.84 -9.61 14.38
C ARG A 407 25.50 -10.11 14.92
N VAL A 408 24.69 -10.72 14.06
CA VAL A 408 23.37 -11.25 14.40
C VAL A 408 23.26 -12.74 14.11
N VAL A 409 22.53 -13.46 14.95
CA VAL A 409 22.21 -14.88 14.75
C VAL A 409 20.75 -15.07 14.32
N HIS A 410 20.45 -16.12 13.55
CA HIS A 410 19.10 -16.41 13.06
C HIS A 410 18.10 -16.46 14.24
N GLY A 411 17.07 -15.63 14.18
CA GLY A 411 16.03 -15.53 15.19
C GLY A 411 16.28 -14.51 16.29
N GLN A 412 17.47 -13.89 16.35
CA GLN A 412 17.71 -12.73 17.22
C GLN A 412 16.74 -11.59 16.87
N CYS A 413 16.19 -10.92 17.88
CA CYS A 413 15.38 -9.72 17.66
C CYS A 413 16.28 -8.58 17.14
N VAL A 414 15.87 -7.99 16.02
CA VAL A 414 16.57 -6.87 15.36
C VAL A 414 15.69 -5.62 15.22
N GLY A 415 14.39 -5.75 15.48
CA GLY A 415 13.46 -4.62 15.56
C GLY A 415 12.38 -4.83 16.61
N GLN A 416 12.31 -3.95 17.60
CA GLN A 416 11.33 -3.98 18.68
C GLN A 416 10.17 -3.00 18.43
N ILE A 417 9.04 -3.21 19.10
CA ILE A 417 7.85 -2.36 18.96
C ILE A 417 7.87 -1.30 20.07
N PRO A 418 7.59 -0.02 19.78
CA PRO A 418 7.52 1.03 20.80
C PRO A 418 6.53 0.66 21.91
N HIS A 419 6.93 0.88 23.17
CA HIS A 419 6.15 0.43 24.33
C HIS A 419 4.70 0.97 24.30
N GLY A 420 3.73 0.12 24.59
CA GLY A 420 2.30 0.45 24.55
C GLY A 420 1.69 0.58 23.15
N THR A 421 2.46 0.42 22.06
CA THR A 421 1.93 0.53 20.68
C THR A 421 1.58 -0.81 20.05
N LEU A 422 0.66 -0.78 19.09
CA LEU A 422 0.29 -1.93 18.27
C LEU A 422 1.43 -2.29 17.29
N GLY A 423 1.91 -3.52 17.28
CA GLY A 423 2.91 -4.00 16.31
C GLY A 423 3.35 -5.45 16.54
N ALA A 424 4.37 -5.95 15.83
CA ALA A 424 4.98 -7.26 16.11
C ALA A 424 6.49 -7.33 15.78
N PRO A 425 7.37 -7.72 16.72
CA PRO A 425 8.82 -7.64 16.60
C PRO A 425 9.42 -8.40 15.40
N ILE A 426 10.59 -7.96 14.96
CA ILE A 426 11.27 -8.38 13.73
C ILE A 426 12.59 -9.05 14.08
N HIS A 427 12.91 -10.14 13.37
CA HIS A 427 13.99 -11.06 13.72
C HIS A 427 14.94 -11.28 12.55
N ALA A 428 16.23 -11.43 12.85
CA ALA A 428 17.26 -11.80 11.89
C ALA A 428 16.87 -13.11 11.19
N SER A 429 16.76 -13.08 9.87
CA SER A 429 16.22 -14.21 9.08
C SER A 429 17.29 -15.14 8.51
N ILE A 430 18.55 -14.77 8.69
CA ILE A 430 19.79 -15.53 8.51
C ILE A 430 20.77 -15.11 9.61
N ASP A 431 21.82 -15.89 9.85
CA ASP A 431 23.00 -15.44 10.58
C ASP A 431 23.82 -14.47 9.71
N GLY A 432 24.49 -13.47 10.30
CA GLY A 432 25.30 -12.54 9.51
C GLY A 432 25.82 -11.32 10.28
N MET A 433 26.14 -10.27 9.54
CA MET A 433 26.54 -8.96 10.04
C MET A 433 25.62 -7.89 9.46
N VAL A 434 25.19 -6.93 10.29
CA VAL A 434 24.30 -5.83 9.88
C VAL A 434 25.06 -4.87 8.98
N SER A 435 24.86 -4.98 7.66
CA SER A 435 25.57 -4.15 6.69
C SER A 435 25.19 -2.68 6.72
N ASP A 436 23.95 -2.38 7.12
CA ASP A 436 23.40 -1.02 7.20
C ASP A 436 22.08 -0.99 7.97
N VAL A 437 21.69 0.18 8.52
CA VAL A 437 20.39 0.43 9.16
C VAL A 437 19.90 1.82 8.75
N THR A 438 18.91 1.89 7.87
CA THR A 438 18.43 3.16 7.30
C THR A 438 16.97 3.44 7.67
N GLU A 439 16.69 4.66 8.15
CA GLU A 439 15.32 5.20 8.18
C GLU A 439 14.87 5.54 6.76
N LYS A 440 14.43 4.53 6.00
CA LYS A 440 14.09 4.72 4.60
C LYS A 440 12.76 5.47 4.41
N ARG A 441 12.84 6.80 4.50
CA ARG A 441 12.01 7.74 3.73
C ARG A 441 12.16 7.42 2.23
N ASP A 442 11.17 7.76 1.41
CA ASP A 442 11.09 7.29 0.02
C ASP A 442 12.36 7.56 -0.79
N TYR A 443 12.83 6.54 -1.54
CA TYR A 443 14.09 6.56 -2.30
C TYR A 443 14.19 7.66 -3.38
N ALA A 444 13.13 8.40 -3.65
CA ALA A 444 13.17 9.59 -4.49
C ALA A 444 13.92 10.76 -3.81
N CYS A 445 13.94 10.83 -2.48
CA CYS A 445 14.48 11.99 -1.75
C CYS A 445 16.02 12.06 -1.78
N GLU A 446 16.68 10.90 -1.76
CA GLU A 446 18.12 10.75 -1.53
C GLU A 446 19.02 11.23 -2.70
N ARG A 447 18.43 11.67 -3.82
CA ARG A 447 19.16 12.21 -4.98
C ARG A 447 19.07 13.73 -5.15
N LEU A 448 18.03 14.36 -4.59
CA LEU A 448 17.74 15.79 -4.78
C LEU A 448 18.88 16.70 -4.29
N THR A 449 19.65 16.26 -3.29
CA THR A 449 20.66 17.06 -2.57
C THR A 449 21.94 17.39 -3.34
N MET A 450 22.13 16.92 -4.58
CA MET A 450 23.37 17.13 -5.35
C MET A 450 23.26 18.09 -6.56
N SER A 451 22.08 18.66 -6.85
CA SER A 451 21.90 19.57 -8.00
C SER A 451 22.34 21.00 -7.68
N LYS A 452 23.22 21.59 -8.51
CA LYS A 452 23.70 22.98 -8.34
C LYS A 452 22.80 24.03 -8.99
N ALA A 453 22.01 23.61 -9.98
CA ALA A 453 21.08 24.45 -10.71
C ALA A 453 19.77 23.71 -10.98
N VAL A 454 18.68 24.48 -11.07
CA VAL A 454 17.36 23.97 -11.43
C VAL A 454 16.85 24.69 -12.67
N GLY A 455 16.56 23.92 -13.73
CA GLY A 455 15.78 24.36 -14.88
C GLY A 455 14.29 24.10 -14.64
N ILE A 456 13.43 25.03 -15.04
CA ILE A 456 11.96 24.97 -14.91
C ILE A 456 11.34 25.32 -16.26
N LEU A 457 10.41 24.49 -16.73
CA LEU A 457 9.66 24.73 -17.97
C LEU A 457 8.15 24.56 -17.72
N GLU A 458 7.38 25.63 -17.91
CA GLU A 458 5.91 25.56 -17.98
C GLU A 458 5.45 25.49 -19.43
N LEU A 459 4.48 24.62 -19.72
CA LEU A 459 3.84 24.50 -21.04
C LEU A 459 2.32 24.59 -20.92
N SER A 460 1.64 25.02 -21.99
CA SER A 460 0.17 25.07 -22.08
C SER A 460 -0.48 23.72 -22.40
N SER A 461 0.32 22.71 -22.77
CA SER A 461 -0.14 21.39 -23.21
C SER A 461 0.55 20.24 -22.46
N ILE A 462 -0.25 19.32 -21.93
CA ILE A 462 0.20 18.13 -21.20
C ILE A 462 0.98 17.18 -22.11
N ALA A 463 0.46 16.92 -23.33
CA ALA A 463 1.12 16.02 -24.28
C ALA A 463 2.46 16.59 -24.76
N LYS A 464 2.50 17.90 -25.07
CA LYS A 464 3.73 18.60 -25.43
C LYS A 464 4.72 18.60 -24.27
N GLY A 465 4.26 18.75 -23.03
CA GLY A 465 5.11 18.68 -21.84
C GLY A 465 5.77 17.31 -21.63
N MET A 466 5.09 16.22 -21.96
CA MET A 466 5.66 14.87 -21.89
C MET A 466 6.71 14.63 -22.99
N GLU A 467 6.41 15.00 -24.24
CA GLU A 467 7.35 14.95 -25.37
C GLU A 467 8.60 15.81 -25.09
N THR A 468 8.38 17.03 -24.60
CA THR A 468 9.45 17.98 -24.31
C THR A 468 10.33 17.49 -23.17
N GLY A 469 9.75 16.95 -22.09
CA GLY A 469 10.53 16.40 -20.97
C GLY A 469 11.41 15.21 -21.36
N ASP A 470 10.92 14.32 -22.21
CA ASP A 470 11.70 13.20 -22.77
C ASP A 470 12.89 13.70 -23.62
N ALA A 471 12.67 14.70 -24.47
CA ALA A 471 13.74 15.31 -25.26
C ALA A 471 14.78 16.05 -24.39
N MET A 472 14.34 16.80 -23.38
CA MET A 472 15.22 17.53 -22.46
C MET A 472 16.16 16.57 -21.71
N LEU A 473 15.64 15.45 -21.19
CA LEU A 473 16.41 14.41 -20.50
C LEU A 473 17.40 13.67 -21.40
N LYS A 474 17.17 13.68 -22.73
CA LYS A 474 18.11 13.13 -23.73
C LYS A 474 19.12 14.16 -24.21
N SER A 475 18.82 15.46 -24.05
CA SER A 475 19.65 16.55 -24.58
C SER A 475 20.86 16.91 -23.71
N ALA A 476 20.82 16.63 -22.40
CA ALA A 476 21.87 16.97 -21.44
C ALA A 476 21.88 16.03 -20.22
N ASN A 477 22.97 16.01 -19.45
CA ASN A 477 23.07 15.25 -18.20
C ASN A 477 22.31 15.97 -17.06
N VAL A 478 20.99 15.75 -16.98
CA VAL A 478 20.10 16.34 -15.98
C VAL A 478 19.13 15.29 -15.40
N GLU A 479 18.75 15.44 -14.12
CA GLU A 479 17.78 14.57 -13.45
C GLU A 479 16.38 15.21 -13.41
N LEU A 480 15.34 14.40 -13.56
CA LEU A 480 13.94 14.83 -13.50
C LEU A 480 13.48 15.03 -12.06
N LEU A 481 13.45 16.28 -11.59
CA LEU A 481 13.01 16.60 -10.23
C LEU A 481 11.49 16.65 -10.11
N VAL A 482 10.82 17.22 -11.12
CA VAL A 482 9.35 17.31 -11.18
C VAL A 482 8.88 17.10 -12.62
N SER A 483 7.81 16.31 -12.78
CA SER A 483 7.03 16.22 -14.01
C SER A 483 5.56 16.09 -13.62
N LYS A 484 4.79 17.18 -13.71
CA LYS A 484 3.40 17.21 -13.27
C LYS A 484 2.52 18.16 -14.07
N THR A 485 1.23 17.86 -14.11
CA THR A 485 0.21 18.77 -14.63
C THR A 485 -0.13 19.86 -13.62
N LEU A 486 -0.28 21.10 -14.08
CA LEU A 486 -0.85 22.21 -13.30
C LEU A 486 -2.31 22.48 -13.73
N CYS A 487 -3.00 23.36 -13.01
CA CYS A 487 -4.38 23.75 -13.33
C CYS A 487 -4.47 25.20 -13.82
N PRO A 488 -5.28 25.52 -14.85
CA PRO A 488 -5.97 24.60 -15.76
C PRO A 488 -5.08 24.20 -16.96
N GLY A 489 -5.00 22.92 -17.29
CA GLY A 489 -4.43 22.41 -18.55
C GLY A 489 -2.89 22.43 -18.70
N LYS A 490 -2.19 23.32 -18.00
CA LYS A 490 -0.73 23.47 -18.03
C LYS A 490 0.06 22.19 -17.65
N PHE A 491 1.33 22.14 -18.04
CA PHE A 491 2.32 21.15 -17.61
C PHE A 491 3.57 21.83 -17.03
N LEU A 492 4.22 21.20 -16.06
CA LEU A 492 5.44 21.67 -15.41
C LEU A 492 6.51 20.58 -15.43
N LEU A 493 7.68 20.93 -15.94
CA LEU A 493 8.92 20.20 -15.81
C LEU A 493 9.86 20.97 -14.87
N MET A 494 10.58 20.24 -14.01
CA MET A 494 11.75 20.74 -13.31
C MET A 494 12.89 19.74 -13.42
N LEU A 495 14.08 20.24 -13.75
CA LEU A 495 15.29 19.46 -14.05
C LEU A 495 16.45 19.95 -13.19
N GLY A 496 17.20 19.04 -12.60
CA GLY A 496 18.36 19.33 -11.74
C GLY A 496 19.67 18.95 -12.42
N GLY A 497 20.72 19.74 -12.22
CA GLY A 497 22.06 19.41 -12.70
C GLY A 497 23.10 20.48 -12.40
N ASP A 498 24.20 20.46 -13.14
CA ASP A 498 25.10 21.61 -13.26
C ASP A 498 24.50 22.68 -14.18
N VAL A 499 24.87 23.95 -13.95
CA VAL A 499 24.28 25.13 -14.64
C VAL A 499 24.24 24.96 -16.16
N GLY A 500 25.34 24.51 -16.78
CA GLY A 500 25.40 24.31 -18.23
C GLY A 500 24.46 23.21 -18.74
N ALA A 501 24.33 22.10 -18.01
CA ALA A 501 23.43 21.01 -18.38
C ALA A 501 21.96 21.42 -18.21
N ALA A 502 21.62 22.13 -17.12
CA ALA A 502 20.30 22.69 -16.90
C ALA A 502 19.91 23.71 -17.98
N GLN A 503 20.83 24.59 -18.37
CA GLN A 503 20.61 25.56 -19.45
C GLN A 503 20.46 24.89 -20.82
N GLN A 504 21.28 23.88 -21.14
CA GLN A 504 21.18 23.11 -22.38
C GLN A 504 19.83 22.39 -22.48
N ALA A 505 19.40 21.72 -21.40
CA ALA A 505 18.10 21.08 -21.33
C ALA A 505 16.95 22.10 -21.48
N ILE A 506 17.00 23.24 -20.80
CA ILE A 506 15.95 24.26 -20.90
C ILE A 506 15.89 24.90 -22.29
N ASN A 507 17.03 25.18 -22.93
CA ASN A 507 17.08 25.70 -24.29
C ASN A 507 16.49 24.69 -25.29
N SER A 508 16.86 23.41 -25.18
CA SER A 508 16.30 22.33 -26.02
C SER A 508 14.79 22.17 -25.80
N GLY A 509 14.34 22.23 -24.55
CA GLY A 509 12.93 22.13 -24.19
C GLY A 509 12.09 23.31 -24.68
N ALA A 510 12.56 24.54 -24.46
CA ALA A 510 11.90 25.75 -24.94
C ALA A 510 11.77 25.77 -26.48
N SER A 511 12.84 25.40 -27.19
CA SER A 511 12.83 25.30 -28.65
C SER A 511 11.85 24.24 -29.16
N LEU A 512 11.72 23.09 -28.50
CA LEU A 512 10.79 22.04 -28.89
C LEU A 512 9.33 22.38 -28.50
N ALA A 513 9.12 23.11 -27.40
CA ALA A 513 7.80 23.53 -26.93
C ALA A 513 7.12 24.52 -27.89
N GLY A 514 7.88 25.43 -28.51
CA GLY A 514 7.37 26.42 -29.47
C GLY A 514 6.26 27.29 -28.87
N GLU A 515 5.17 27.49 -29.61
CA GLU A 515 3.98 28.25 -29.18
C GLU A 515 3.28 27.67 -27.94
N MET A 516 3.62 26.43 -27.53
CA MET A 516 3.07 25.83 -26.30
C MET A 516 3.94 26.11 -25.06
N LEU A 517 5.05 26.84 -25.18
CA LEU A 517 5.81 27.35 -24.04
C LEU A 517 5.02 28.43 -23.31
N VAL A 518 5.00 28.36 -21.97
CA VAL A 518 4.33 29.34 -21.10
C VAL A 518 5.35 30.15 -20.30
N ASP A 519 6.37 29.49 -19.74
CA ASP A 519 7.43 30.13 -18.96
C ASP A 519 8.68 29.23 -18.99
N SER A 520 9.86 29.83 -18.89
CA SER A 520 11.14 29.12 -18.81
C SER A 520 12.11 29.84 -17.89
N LEU A 521 12.70 29.10 -16.95
CA LEU A 521 13.60 29.67 -15.94
C LEU A 521 14.76 28.72 -15.67
N VAL A 522 15.95 29.27 -15.48
CA VAL A 522 17.11 28.56 -14.91
C VAL A 522 17.55 29.32 -13.66
N LEU A 523 17.56 28.64 -12.53
CA LEU A 523 18.08 29.15 -11.26
C LEU A 523 19.47 28.56 -11.01
N PRO A 524 20.56 29.35 -11.19
CA PRO A 524 21.91 28.91 -10.85
C PRO A 524 22.15 29.04 -9.34
N ASN A 525 22.86 28.07 -8.76
CA ASN A 525 23.26 28.05 -7.35
C ASN A 525 22.07 28.20 -6.40
N ILE A 526 21.03 27.38 -6.58
CA ILE A 526 19.84 27.36 -5.70
C ILE A 526 20.22 27.08 -4.24
N HIS A 527 19.47 27.67 -3.31
CA HIS A 527 19.67 27.41 -1.89
C HIS A 527 19.20 25.99 -1.50
N PRO A 528 19.97 25.19 -0.72
CA PRO A 528 19.64 23.78 -0.47
C PRO A 528 18.26 23.52 0.15
N SER A 529 17.75 24.43 1.00
CA SER A 529 16.43 24.27 1.63
C SER A 529 15.25 24.35 0.65
N LEU A 530 15.47 24.91 -0.54
CA LEU A 530 14.45 25.11 -1.59
C LEU A 530 13.89 23.77 -2.10
N LEU A 531 14.76 22.81 -2.39
CA LEU A 531 14.34 21.49 -2.85
C LEU A 531 13.59 20.71 -1.76
N SER A 532 14.07 20.80 -0.51
CA SER A 532 13.37 20.19 0.63
C SER A 532 11.97 20.77 0.79
N ALA A 533 11.82 22.10 0.77
CA ALA A 533 10.54 22.81 0.87
C ALA A 533 9.61 22.60 -0.35
N ILE A 534 10.17 22.21 -1.50
CA ILE A 534 9.43 21.80 -2.70
C ILE A 534 8.91 20.35 -2.57
N SER A 535 9.71 19.47 -1.96
CA SER A 535 9.40 18.05 -1.79
C SER A 535 8.46 17.76 -0.61
N GLY A 536 8.44 18.63 0.41
CA GLY A 536 7.69 18.46 1.65
C GLY A 536 7.80 19.67 2.57
N LEU A 537 7.62 19.43 3.87
CA LEU A 537 7.74 20.45 4.92
C LEU A 537 9.13 20.40 5.57
N ASN A 538 9.81 21.54 5.67
CA ASN A 538 10.97 21.70 6.53
C ASN A 538 10.53 21.93 7.97
N HIS A 539 11.14 21.21 8.92
CA HIS A 539 10.79 21.27 10.33
C HIS A 539 11.17 22.61 10.97
N VAL A 540 10.30 23.14 11.84
CA VAL A 540 10.55 24.36 12.62
C VAL A 540 10.28 24.06 14.09
N GLU A 541 11.32 24.06 14.90
CA GLU A 541 11.26 23.61 16.31
C GLU A 541 10.57 24.59 17.26
N GLN A 542 10.38 25.85 16.84
CA GLN A 542 9.95 26.94 17.72
C GLN A 542 8.86 27.78 17.05
N HIS A 543 7.80 28.06 17.81
CA HIS A 543 6.69 28.91 17.39
C HIS A 543 7.11 30.40 17.31
N ARG A 544 7.54 30.84 16.13
CA ARG A 544 8.07 32.18 15.84
C ARG A 544 7.14 33.00 14.91
N ALA A 545 7.67 33.99 14.20
CA ALA A 545 6.93 34.71 13.17
C ALA A 545 6.83 33.88 11.87
N VAL A 546 5.78 34.12 11.09
CA VAL A 546 5.54 33.47 9.79
C VAL A 546 5.37 34.51 8.69
N GLY A 547 6.04 34.30 7.56
CA GLY A 547 5.86 35.07 6.33
C GLY A 547 5.24 34.22 5.23
N VAL A 548 4.32 34.79 4.47
CA VAL A 548 3.65 34.12 3.33
C VAL A 548 3.69 35.05 2.11
N VAL A 549 4.09 34.50 0.96
CA VAL A 549 4.06 35.21 -0.33
C VAL A 549 3.35 34.33 -1.35
N GLU A 550 2.31 34.89 -1.99
CA GLU A 550 1.45 34.24 -2.98
C GLU A 550 1.72 34.84 -4.37
N THR A 551 1.77 34.01 -5.42
CA THR A 551 2.14 34.39 -6.78
C THR A 551 1.29 33.65 -7.83
N TRP A 552 1.27 34.15 -9.08
CA TRP A 552 0.50 33.60 -10.21
C TRP A 552 1.24 32.54 -11.06
N SER A 553 2.46 32.14 -10.70
CA SER A 553 3.31 31.19 -11.46
C SER A 553 4.14 30.31 -10.51
N VAL A 554 4.42 29.06 -10.92
CA VAL A 554 5.34 28.19 -10.16
C VAL A 554 6.75 28.75 -10.21
N ALA A 555 7.22 29.15 -11.39
CA ALA A 555 8.57 29.67 -11.58
C ALA A 555 8.81 30.95 -10.77
N ALA A 556 7.82 31.86 -10.74
CA ALA A 556 7.86 33.07 -9.91
C ALA A 556 7.93 32.76 -8.41
N CYS A 557 7.15 31.77 -7.94
CA CYS A 557 7.15 31.37 -6.53
C CYS A 557 8.49 30.78 -6.08
N ILE A 558 9.19 30.05 -6.97
CA ILE A 558 10.46 29.38 -6.66
C ILE A 558 11.64 30.38 -6.70
N ASP A 559 11.66 31.28 -7.68
CA ASP A 559 12.61 32.41 -7.79
C ASP A 559 12.52 33.32 -6.55
N ALA A 560 11.29 33.71 -6.17
CA ALA A 560 11.03 34.49 -4.95
C ALA A 560 11.47 33.76 -3.67
N ALA A 561 11.23 32.45 -3.57
CA ALA A 561 11.63 31.64 -2.41
C ALA A 561 13.15 31.47 -2.30
N ASP A 562 13.85 31.31 -3.42
CA ASP A 562 15.32 31.22 -3.48
C ASP A 562 15.97 32.55 -3.08
N CYS A 563 15.45 33.69 -3.57
CA CYS A 563 15.91 35.02 -3.15
C CYS A 563 15.67 35.27 -1.66
N ALA A 564 14.53 34.86 -1.11
CA ALA A 564 14.18 35.09 0.30
C ALA A 564 15.15 34.44 1.29
N VAL A 565 15.49 33.15 1.07
CA VAL A 565 16.42 32.40 1.94
C VAL A 565 17.87 32.82 1.77
N LYS A 566 18.22 33.44 0.64
CA LYS A 566 19.53 34.05 0.41
C LYS A 566 19.68 35.44 1.06
N ALA A 567 18.56 36.13 1.33
CA ALA A 567 18.54 37.50 1.85
C ALA A 567 18.38 37.60 3.37
N ALA A 568 17.84 36.58 4.05
CA ALA A 568 17.54 36.61 5.48
C ALA A 568 17.66 35.23 6.14
N ASN A 569 17.88 35.20 7.46
CA ASN A 569 18.02 33.96 8.23
C ASN A 569 16.65 33.34 8.56
N VAL A 570 15.97 32.80 7.54
CA VAL A 570 14.64 32.18 7.66
C VAL A 570 14.64 30.70 7.24
N ILE A 571 13.84 29.91 7.95
CA ILE A 571 13.50 28.55 7.52
C ILE A 571 12.38 28.66 6.49
N LEU A 572 12.68 28.37 5.22
CA LEU A 572 11.66 28.15 4.20
C LEU A 572 10.94 26.84 4.49
N VAL A 573 9.71 26.95 4.98
CA VAL A 573 8.87 25.84 5.44
C VAL A 573 8.38 24.99 4.28
N ARG A 574 7.85 25.63 3.23
CA ARG A 574 7.20 25.00 2.07
C ARG A 574 7.15 25.94 0.87
N VAL A 575 7.18 25.37 -0.33
CA VAL A 575 6.81 26.00 -1.60
C VAL A 575 5.65 25.22 -2.20
N HIS A 576 4.43 25.71 -1.97
CA HIS A 576 3.20 24.97 -2.22
C HIS A 576 2.69 25.12 -3.65
N MET A 577 3.27 24.32 -4.55
CA MET A 577 2.90 24.22 -5.96
C MET A 577 1.66 23.32 -6.17
N ALA A 578 0.48 23.80 -5.77
CA ALA A 578 -0.73 22.99 -5.66
C ALA A 578 -1.54 22.81 -6.95
N PHE A 579 -2.19 21.65 -7.03
CA PHE A 579 -3.21 21.35 -8.03
C PHE A 579 -4.56 21.92 -7.54
N GLY A 580 -5.23 22.76 -8.34
CA GLY A 580 -6.59 23.26 -8.06
C GLY A 580 -6.71 24.72 -7.64
N ILE A 581 -5.64 25.41 -7.23
CA ILE A 581 -5.67 26.83 -6.79
C ILE A 581 -5.57 27.85 -7.95
N GLY A 582 -6.20 27.58 -9.09
CA GLY A 582 -6.32 28.54 -10.20
C GLY A 582 -4.99 28.96 -10.87
N GLY A 583 -3.94 28.14 -10.78
CA GLY A 583 -2.62 28.43 -11.33
C GLY A 583 -1.67 29.17 -10.38
N LYS A 584 -2.17 29.62 -9.23
CA LYS A 584 -1.35 30.27 -8.20
C LYS A 584 -0.39 29.31 -7.50
N CYS A 585 0.59 29.86 -6.80
CA CYS A 585 1.52 29.19 -5.89
C CYS A 585 1.82 30.08 -4.68
N TYR A 586 2.18 29.50 -3.53
CA TYR A 586 2.67 30.28 -2.39
C TYR A 586 3.82 29.61 -1.65
N MET A 587 4.68 30.44 -1.06
CA MET A 587 5.75 30.04 -0.16
C MET A 587 5.42 30.44 1.28
N VAL A 588 5.92 29.67 2.26
CA VAL A 588 5.86 30.02 3.69
C VAL A 588 7.28 29.99 4.26
N VAL A 589 7.65 31.03 4.98
CA VAL A 589 8.91 31.15 5.73
C VAL A 589 8.62 31.35 7.21
N ALA A 590 9.49 30.85 8.08
CA ALA A 590 9.41 31.03 9.52
C ALA A 590 10.78 31.44 10.09
N GLY A 591 10.77 32.28 11.12
CA GLY A 591 12.00 32.83 11.71
C GLY A 591 11.71 34.00 12.63
N ASP A 592 12.74 34.79 12.93
CA ASP A 592 12.59 36.00 13.74
C ASP A 592 11.98 37.14 12.92
N ILE A 593 11.26 38.05 13.60
CA ILE A 593 10.38 39.01 12.90
C ILE A 593 11.12 39.97 11.97
N SER A 594 12.39 40.29 12.26
CA SER A 594 13.28 41.04 11.36
C SER A 594 13.52 40.29 10.05
N ASP A 595 13.97 39.04 10.15
CA ASP A 595 14.35 38.19 9.03
C ASP A 595 13.14 37.81 8.19
N VAL A 596 12.00 37.53 8.84
CA VAL A 596 10.74 37.24 8.14
C VAL A 596 10.24 38.44 7.35
N ASN A 597 10.34 39.67 7.88
CA ASN A 597 9.98 40.87 7.12
C ASN A 597 10.91 41.07 5.91
N ASN A 598 12.23 40.91 6.10
CA ASN A 598 13.22 41.03 5.03
C ASN A 598 12.99 39.98 3.91
N ALA A 599 12.89 38.71 4.29
CA ALA A 599 12.58 37.59 3.40
C ALA A 599 11.30 37.83 2.58
N VAL A 600 10.23 38.29 3.24
CA VAL A 600 8.95 38.57 2.57
C VAL A 600 9.05 39.79 1.65
N SER A 601 9.80 40.83 2.00
CA SER A 601 9.94 41.98 1.09
C SER A 601 10.72 41.60 -0.16
N VAL A 602 11.88 40.97 -0.02
CA VAL A 602 12.71 40.52 -1.16
C VAL A 602 11.95 39.53 -2.06
N ALA A 603 11.23 38.55 -1.50
CA ALA A 603 10.37 37.66 -2.29
C ALA A 603 9.26 38.41 -3.04
N SER A 604 8.68 39.43 -2.43
CA SER A 604 7.56 40.19 -3.01
C SER A 604 8.03 41.16 -4.08
N GLU A 605 9.18 41.80 -3.89
CA GLU A 605 9.85 42.63 -4.89
C GLU A 605 10.20 41.77 -6.10
N ARG A 606 10.82 40.59 -5.88
CA ARG A 606 11.16 39.65 -6.94
C ARG A 606 9.96 39.10 -7.72
N ALA A 607 8.86 38.80 -7.05
CA ALA A 607 7.60 38.44 -7.71
C ALA A 607 6.93 39.65 -8.40
N GLY A 608 7.14 40.86 -7.87
CA GLY A 608 6.64 42.13 -8.38
C GLY A 608 7.35 42.59 -9.67
N GLU A 609 8.66 42.39 -9.80
CA GLU A 609 9.44 42.64 -11.03
C GLU A 609 8.80 41.98 -12.27
N LYS A 610 8.17 40.82 -12.07
CA LYS A 610 7.51 40.04 -13.13
C LYS A 610 6.01 40.31 -13.26
N GLY A 611 5.43 41.15 -12.39
CA GLY A 611 3.99 41.38 -12.30
C GLY A 611 3.18 40.18 -11.78
N LEU A 612 3.84 39.21 -11.13
CA LEU A 612 3.25 37.91 -10.75
C LEU A 612 2.96 37.77 -9.25
N LEU A 613 3.24 38.79 -8.44
CA LEU A 613 2.82 38.86 -7.03
C LEU A 613 1.28 38.91 -6.93
N VAL A 614 0.70 38.05 -6.08
CA VAL A 614 -0.73 38.06 -5.73
C VAL A 614 -0.92 38.82 -4.42
N TYR A 615 -0.21 38.40 -3.37
CA TYR A 615 -0.32 38.98 -2.03
C TYR A 615 0.90 38.63 -1.17
N ARG A 616 1.13 39.41 -0.11
CA ARG A 616 2.18 39.16 0.90
C ARG A 616 1.65 39.39 2.31
N SER A 617 2.08 38.57 3.27
CA SER A 617 1.69 38.68 4.68
C SER A 617 2.86 38.36 5.60
N VAL A 618 2.93 39.06 6.74
CA VAL A 618 3.84 38.76 7.85
C VAL A 618 3.02 38.72 9.13
N ILE A 619 3.11 37.61 9.84
CA ILE A 619 2.36 37.33 11.06
C ILE A 619 3.37 37.18 12.20
N ALA A 620 3.54 38.25 12.99
CA ALA A 620 4.60 38.33 13.99
C ALA A 620 4.45 37.35 15.16
N ARG A 621 3.22 36.99 15.51
CA ARG A 621 2.88 35.96 16.49
C ARG A 621 1.55 35.31 16.09
N PRO A 622 1.57 34.26 15.24
CA PRO A 622 0.35 33.57 14.83
C PRO A 622 -0.36 32.92 16.03
N HIS A 623 -1.63 32.60 15.85
CA HIS A 623 -2.36 31.74 16.79
C HIS A 623 -1.87 30.29 16.63
N GLU A 624 -1.75 29.52 17.72
CA GLU A 624 -1.15 28.18 17.73
C GLU A 624 -1.76 27.25 16.66
N ALA A 625 -3.09 27.22 16.54
CA ALA A 625 -3.78 26.41 15.52
C ALA A 625 -3.44 26.83 14.07
N MET A 626 -3.23 28.13 13.82
CA MET A 626 -2.80 28.65 12.51
C MET A 626 -1.32 28.37 12.26
N TRP A 627 -0.47 28.43 13.29
CA TRP A 627 0.94 28.01 13.19
C TRP A 627 1.03 26.55 12.74
N ARG A 628 0.29 25.63 13.39
CA ARG A 628 0.26 24.21 12.97
C ARG A 628 -0.13 24.07 11.50
N GLN A 629 -1.24 24.69 11.07
CA GLN A 629 -1.72 24.61 9.69
C GLN A 629 -0.72 25.18 8.65
N MET A 630 0.05 26.20 9.01
CA MET A 630 1.05 26.80 8.11
C MET A 630 2.37 26.04 8.09
N VAL A 631 2.76 25.42 9.22
CA VAL A 631 4.13 24.94 9.48
C VAL A 631 4.24 23.42 9.69
N GLU A 632 3.27 22.80 10.35
CA GLU A 632 3.24 21.35 10.63
C GLU A 632 2.49 20.55 9.55
N GLY A 633 1.49 21.15 8.87
CA GLY A 633 0.81 20.60 7.69
C GLY A 633 -0.70 20.58 7.75
#